data_AF-A0AB37LAB8-F1
#
_entry.id   AF-A0AB37LAB8-F1
#
_cell.length_a   1.000
_cell.length_b   1.000
_cell.length_c   1.000
_cell.angle_alpha   90.00
_cell.angle_beta   90.00
_cell.angle_gamma   90.00
#
_symmetry.space_group_name_H-M   'P 1'
#
loop_
_entity.id
_entity.type
_entity.pdbx_description
1 polymer ?
#
loop_
_entity_poly.entity_id
_entity_poly.type
_entity_poly.pdbx_seq_one_letter_code
_entity_poly.pdbx_strand_id
1 'polypeptide(L)'
;MFKELNPLLHSELRLAVMSLLISVEEADFVYIRQQTKATAGNLSVQIDKLSKAGYVEVTKTFKGKMPCTICKITPQGVDAFEEYVESLKSYLAGRL
;
A
#
# COMPACT_ATOMS: atom_id res chain seq x y z
N MET A 1 -21.08 -11.80 11.69
CA MET A 1 -20.34 -12.91 11.03
C MET A 1 -19.02 -12.34 10.55
N PHE A 2 -17.90 -13.02 10.73
CA PHE A 2 -16.59 -12.52 10.31
C PHE A 2 -16.52 -12.48 8.78
N LYS A 3 -16.07 -11.36 8.22
CA LYS A 3 -15.77 -11.24 6.78
C LYS A 3 -14.36 -11.74 6.51
N GLU A 4 -14.14 -12.37 5.36
CA GLU A 4 -12.78 -12.75 4.97
C GLU A 4 -11.88 -11.52 4.80
N LEU A 5 -10.64 -11.62 5.27
CA LEU A 5 -9.63 -10.58 5.09
C LEU A 5 -8.98 -10.74 3.72
N ASN A 6 -8.83 -9.64 2.98
CA ASN A 6 -8.06 -9.63 1.74
C ASN A 6 -6.62 -10.11 2.03
N PRO A 7 -6.20 -11.30 1.54
CA PRO A 7 -4.91 -11.88 1.90
C PRO A 7 -3.73 -11.10 1.31
N LEU A 8 -3.96 -10.31 0.25
CA LEU A 8 -2.97 -9.39 -0.24
C LEU A 8 -2.77 -8.25 0.77
N LEU A 9 -3.82 -7.62 1.27
CA LEU A 9 -3.67 -6.53 2.24
C LEU A 9 -3.40 -7.00 3.68
N HIS A 10 -3.63 -8.27 3.98
CA HIS A 10 -3.26 -8.91 5.25
C HIS A 10 -1.75 -9.22 5.33
N SER A 11 -0.93 -8.22 5.05
CA SER A 11 0.51 -8.22 5.15
C SER A 11 0.95 -6.86 5.69
N GLU A 12 1.66 -6.86 6.82
CA GLU A 12 2.07 -5.64 7.54
C GLU A 12 2.65 -4.57 6.61
N LEU A 13 3.64 -4.91 5.78
CA LEU A 13 4.30 -3.94 4.92
C LEU A 13 3.38 -3.43 3.79
N ARG A 14 2.56 -4.28 3.18
CA ARG A 14 1.62 -3.83 2.15
C ARG A 14 0.54 -2.93 2.74
N LEU A 15 0.05 -3.25 3.93
CA LEU A 15 -0.91 -2.42 4.64
C LEU A 15 -0.31 -1.06 5.01
N ALA A 16 0.95 -1.03 5.48
CA ALA A 16 1.66 0.22 5.77
C ALA A 16 1.83 1.10 4.51
N VAL A 17 2.19 0.50 3.37
CA VAL A 17 2.29 1.21 2.08
C VAL A 17 0.94 1.78 1.64
N MET A 18 -0.12 0.96 1.67
CA MET A 18 -1.47 1.40 1.27
C MET A 18 -2.00 2.50 2.20
N SER A 19 -1.85 2.34 3.51
CA SER A 19 -2.24 3.34 4.51
C SER A 19 -1.54 4.68 4.31
N LEU A 20 -0.23 4.64 4.02
CA LEU A 20 0.52 5.84 3.68
C LEU A 20 -0.03 6.52 2.42
N LEU A 21 -0.23 5.76 1.34
CA LEU A 21 -0.71 6.30 0.07
C LEU A 21 -2.18 6.75 0.10
N ILE A 22 -3.01 6.20 0.98
CA ILE A 22 -4.35 6.75 1.27
C ILE A 22 -4.25 8.18 1.82
N SER A 23 -3.22 8.46 2.62
CA SER A 23 -3.07 9.75 3.29
C SER A 23 -2.46 10.84 2.38
N VAL A 24 -1.59 10.45 1.44
CA VAL A 24 -0.84 11.40 0.59
C VAL A 24 -1.09 11.27 -0.91
N GLU A 25 -1.95 10.33 -1.32
CA GLU A 25 -2.26 9.93 -2.70
C GLU A 25 -1.08 9.33 -3.50
N GLU A 26 0.08 9.98 -3.45
CA GLU A 26 1.30 9.54 -4.11
C GLU A 26 2.56 9.84 -3.28
N ALA A 27 3.58 9.00 -3.43
CA ALA A 27 4.87 9.20 -2.80
C ALA A 27 6.00 8.56 -3.59
N ASP A 28 7.21 9.11 -3.47
CA ASP A 28 8.39 8.46 -4.03
C ASP A 28 8.84 7.25 -3.19
N PHE A 29 9.48 6.28 -3.85
CA PHE A 29 9.95 5.04 -3.25
C PHE A 29 10.87 5.27 -2.03
N VAL A 30 11.71 6.30 -2.06
CA VAL A 30 12.64 6.60 -0.97
C VAL A 30 11.87 7.06 0.26
N TYR A 31 10.87 7.92 0.08
CA TYR A 31 9.99 8.34 1.16
C TYR A 31 9.22 7.16 1.77
N ILE A 32 8.58 6.32 0.93
CA ILE A 32 7.86 5.13 1.41
C ILE A 32 8.79 4.21 2.21
N ARG A 33 10.02 4.00 1.73
CA ARG A 33 11.05 3.22 2.44
C ARG A 33 11.39 3.80 3.80
N GLN A 34 11.53 5.13 3.89
CA GLN A 34 11.83 5.80 5.15
C GLN A 34 10.68 5.68 6.16
N GLN A 35 9.43 5.86 5.71
CA GLN A 35 8.26 5.76 6.58
C GLN A 35 8.02 4.32 7.07
N THR A 36 8.17 3.34 6.17
CA THR A 36 7.95 1.91 6.49
C THR A 36 9.15 1.25 7.15
N LYS A 37 10.34 1.89 7.15
CA LYS A 37 11.63 1.33 7.59
C LYS A 37 12.00 0.00 6.91
N ALA A 38 11.38 -0.30 5.77
CA ALA A 38 11.65 -1.51 5.01
C ALA A 38 13.01 -1.45 4.31
N THR A 39 13.62 -2.62 4.05
CA THR A 39 14.74 -2.69 3.11
C THR A 39 14.25 -2.41 1.69
N ALA A 40 15.11 -1.85 0.84
CA ALA A 40 14.75 -1.54 -0.54
C ALA A 40 14.30 -2.80 -1.33
N GLY A 41 14.97 -3.94 -1.11
CA GLY A 41 14.60 -5.20 -1.77
C GLY A 41 13.20 -5.67 -1.39
N ASN A 42 12.89 -5.71 -0.08
CA ASN A 42 11.56 -6.12 0.37
C ASN A 42 10.47 -5.14 -0.11
N LEU A 43 10.70 -3.83 0.03
CA LEU A 43 9.74 -2.83 -0.42
C LEU A 43 9.46 -2.93 -1.94
N SER A 44 10.49 -3.13 -2.75
CA SER A 44 10.34 -3.32 -4.19
C SER A 44 9.44 -4.51 -4.53
N VAL A 45 9.62 -5.64 -3.84
CA VAL A 45 8.79 -6.83 -4.05
C VAL A 45 7.35 -6.59 -3.62
N GLN A 46 7.11 -5.87 -2.52
CA GLN A 46 5.74 -5.60 -2.07
C GLN A 46 5.01 -4.58 -2.95
N ILE A 47 5.70 -3.53 -3.42
CA ILE A 47 5.13 -2.56 -4.36
C ILE A 47 4.80 -3.24 -5.69
N ASP A 48 5.67 -4.13 -6.21
CA ASP A 48 5.40 -4.91 -7.42
C ASP A 48 4.13 -5.77 -7.27
N LYS A 49 3.93 -6.41 -6.11
CA LYS A 49 2.70 -7.17 -5.83
C LYS A 49 1.45 -6.29 -5.79
N LEU A 50 1.52 -5.13 -5.13
CA LEU A 50 0.41 -4.17 -5.11
C LEU A 50 0.10 -3.63 -6.50
N SER A 51 1.13 -3.38 -7.31
CA SER A 51 0.97 -2.90 -8.67
C SER A 51 0.36 -3.94 -9.60
N LYS A 52 0.82 -5.20 -9.53
CA LYS A 52 0.23 -6.33 -10.26
C LYS A 52 -1.23 -6.58 -9.89
N ALA A 53 -1.62 -6.28 -8.66
CA ALA A 53 -3.01 -6.36 -8.22
C ALA A 53 -3.86 -5.15 -8.64
N GLY A 54 -3.25 -4.13 -9.27
CA GLY A 54 -3.93 -2.90 -9.68
C GLY A 54 -4.15 -1.90 -8.56
N TYR A 55 -3.61 -2.11 -7.36
CA TYR A 55 -3.83 -1.22 -6.19
C TYR A 55 -2.92 0.00 -6.17
N VAL A 56 -1.75 -0.11 -6.81
CA VAL A 56 -0.74 0.95 -6.86
C VAL A 56 -0.22 1.10 -8.29
N GLU A 57 -0.29 2.32 -8.82
CA GLU A 57 0.39 2.68 -10.05
C GLU A 57 1.85 3.03 -9.75
N VAL A 58 2.78 2.53 -10.58
CA VAL A 58 4.21 2.76 -10.41
C VAL A 58 4.75 3.48 -11.65
N THR A 59 5.18 4.73 -11.46
CA THR A 59 5.78 5.55 -12.52
C THR A 59 7.27 5.71 -12.29
N LYS A 60 8.08 5.29 -13.27
CA LYS A 60 9.52 5.57 -13.28
C LYS A 60 9.76 6.88 -14.02
N THR A 61 10.40 7.82 -13.33
CA THR A 61 10.68 9.17 -13.82
C THR A 61 12.08 9.62 -13.38
N PHE A 62 12.39 10.89 -13.60
CA PHE A 62 13.61 11.53 -13.13
C PHE A 62 13.27 12.78 -12.32
N LYS A 63 13.94 12.93 -11.16
CA LYS A 63 13.96 14.19 -10.41
C LYS A 63 15.29 14.88 -10.71
N GLY A 64 15.28 15.75 -11.71
CA GLY A 64 16.51 16.30 -12.30
C GLY A 64 17.29 15.21 -13.05
N LYS A 65 18.52 14.92 -12.62
CA LYS A 65 19.37 13.87 -13.22
C LYS A 65 19.26 12.50 -12.52
N MET A 66 18.48 12.41 -11.44
CA MET A 66 18.39 11.19 -10.62
C MET A 66 17.12 10.39 -10.95
N PRO A 67 17.22 9.07 -11.21
CA PRO A 67 16.06 8.20 -11.34
C PRO A 67 15.19 8.24 -10.08
N CYS A 68 13.88 8.29 -10.26
CA CYS A 68 12.89 8.32 -9.21
C CYS A 68 11.73 7.39 -9.56
N THR A 69 11.21 6.67 -8.59
CA THR A 69 10.01 5.84 -8.74
C THR A 69 8.91 6.44 -7.88
N ILE A 70 7.84 6.88 -8.51
CA ILE A 70 6.63 7.37 -7.85
C ILE A 70 5.63 6.23 -7.76
N CYS A 71 5.02 6.07 -6.58
CA CYS A 71 3.95 5.12 -6.34
C CYS A 71 2.70 5.92 -5.98
N LYS A 72 1.60 5.64 -6.67
CA LYS A 72 0.31 6.31 -6.49
C LYS A 72 -0.78 5.29 -6.22
N ILE A 73 -1.64 5.52 -5.23
CA ILE A 73 -2.79 4.64 -5.02
C ILE A 73 -3.79 4.80 -6.15
N THR A 74 -4.37 3.68 -6.62
CA THR A 74 -5.41 3.70 -7.64
C THR A 74 -6.80 3.73 -6.99
N PRO A 75 -7.87 4.09 -7.72
CA PRO A 75 -9.24 3.95 -7.21
C PRO A 75 -9.55 2.53 -6.70
N GLN A 76 -9.13 1.50 -7.45
CA GLN A 76 -9.27 0.10 -7.02
C GLN A 76 -8.50 -0.20 -5.72
N GLY A 77 -7.33 0.41 -5.54
CA GLY A 77 -6.54 0.30 -4.31
C GLY A 77 -7.22 0.95 -3.11
N VAL A 78 -7.90 2.08 -3.32
CA VAL A 78 -8.72 2.74 -2.30
C VAL A 78 -9.87 1.82 -1.88
N ASP A 79 -10.66 1.35 -2.85
CA ASP A 79 -11.80 0.45 -2.58
C ASP A 79 -11.36 -0.82 -1.83
N ALA A 80 -10.25 -1.44 -2.27
CA ALA A 80 -9.72 -2.64 -1.62
C ALA A 80 -9.24 -2.38 -0.19
N PHE A 81 -8.66 -1.21 0.08
CA PHE A 81 -8.23 -0.84 1.43
C PHE A 81 -9.43 -0.58 2.35
N GLU A 82 -10.44 0.14 1.88
CA GLU A 82 -11.67 0.38 2.64
C GLU A 82 -12.40 -0.91 2.96
N GLU A 83 -12.55 -1.81 1.97
CA GLU A 83 -13.14 -3.13 2.18
C GLU A 83 -12.34 -3.95 3.21
N TYR A 84 -11.01 -3.93 3.14
CA TYR A 84 -10.16 -4.61 4.13
C TYR A 84 -10.37 -4.06 5.54
N VAL A 85 -10.47 -2.73 5.70
CA VAL A 85 -10.72 -2.09 6.99
C VAL A 85 -12.08 -2.49 7.54
N GLU A 86 -13.13 -2.51 6.71
CA GLU A 86 -14.47 -2.96 7.11
C GLU A 86 -14.49 -4.45 7.51
N SER A 87 -13.78 -5.30 6.76
CA SER A 87 -13.61 -6.71 7.14
C SER A 87 -12.87 -6.84 8.47
N LEU A 88 -11.81 -6.07 8.69
CA LEU A 88 -11.05 -6.06 9.94
C LEU A 88 -11.91 -5.59 11.13
N LYS A 89 -12.74 -4.56 10.96
CA LYS A 89 -13.69 -4.10 11.99
C LYS A 89 -14.62 -5.21 12.45
N SER A 90 -15.02 -6.14 11.57
CA SER A 90 -15.86 -7.28 11.96
C SER A 90 -15.20 -8.22 12.99
N TYR A 91 -13.87 -8.24 13.07
CA TYR A 91 -13.11 -8.97 14.09
C TYR A 91 -12.91 -8.18 15.38
N LEU A 92 -13.00 -6.85 15.30
CA LEU A 92 -12.75 -5.94 16.42
C LEU A 92 -14.02 -5.44 17.12
N ALA A 93 -15.21 -5.65 16.53
CA ALA A 93 -16.50 -5.12 17.00
C ALA A 93 -16.90 -5.50 18.44
N GLY A 94 -16.21 -6.46 19.08
CA GLY A 94 -16.41 -6.80 20.50
C GLY A 94 -15.39 -6.15 21.46
N ARG A 95 -14.49 -5.30 20.96
CA ARG A 95 -13.38 -4.70 21.73
C ARG A 95 -13.18 -3.20 21.49
N LEU A 96 -14.04 -2.59 20.66
CA LEU A 96 -14.10 -1.15 20.40
C LEU A 96 -15.49 -0.62 20.75
#